data_AF-A0A946H5H6-F1
#
_entry.id   AF-A0A946H5H6-F1
#
_cell.length_a   1.000
_cell.length_b   1.000
_cell.length_c   1.000
_cell.angle_alpha   90.00
_cell.angle_beta   90.00
_cell.angle_gamma   90.00
#
_symmetry.space_group_name_H-M   'P 1'
#
loop_
_entity.id
_entity.type
_entity.pdbx_description
1 polymer ?
#
loop_
_entity_poly.entity_id
_entity_poly.type
_entity_poly.pdbx_seq_one_letter_code
_entity_poly.pdbx_strand_id
1 'polypeptide(L)'
;MATRHCATFGNGLPFVYFERQGDADAVITFPEKNESGVGRPVDPLVYTIDDLTGTYNSGSTEFVLSVDAGTSIANGPQMRVSYDFDGDGSFDRVETFAYFPADSANGSEGYTHLQGLDSERGDFDNFAGGSIRVEIWNAIGEGDITVATDTPADDQFPL
;
A
#
# COMPACT_ATOMS: atom_id res chain seq x y z
N MET A 1 1.20 20.41 -21.12
CA MET A 1 0.28 20.43 -19.96
C MET A 1 0.79 19.38 -19.01
N ALA A 2 1.25 19.77 -17.82
CA ALA A 2 1.75 18.82 -16.84
C ALA A 2 0.56 18.08 -16.21
N THR A 3 0.60 16.76 -16.25
CA THR A 3 -0.37 15.89 -15.57
C THR A 3 -0.25 16.15 -14.08
N ARG A 4 -1.34 16.54 -13.43
CA ARG A 4 -1.39 16.66 -11.97
C ARG A 4 -1.53 15.25 -11.40
N HIS A 5 -0.46 14.73 -10.82
CA HIS A 5 -0.51 13.54 -9.97
C HIS A 5 -0.84 13.99 -8.55
N CYS A 6 -2.08 13.76 -8.12
CA CYS A 6 -2.51 14.03 -6.76
C CYS A 6 -2.19 12.80 -5.90
N ALA A 7 -1.08 12.82 -5.17
CA ALA A 7 -0.91 11.93 -4.03
C ALA A 7 -1.52 12.63 -2.80
N THR A 8 -2.68 12.17 -2.32
CA THR A 8 -3.29 12.68 -1.09
C THR A 8 -2.72 11.92 0.09
N PHE A 9 -1.70 12.49 0.73
CA PHE A 9 -1.36 12.15 2.11
C PHE A 9 -2.19 13.07 3.02
N GLY A 10 -3.39 12.62 3.41
CA GLY A 10 -4.26 13.23 4.43
C GLY A 10 -4.61 14.73 4.27
N ASN A 11 -5.81 15.03 3.76
CA ASN A 11 -6.37 16.39 3.83
C ASN A 11 -6.99 16.62 5.22
N GLY A 12 -6.44 17.51 6.05
CA GLY A 12 -7.10 17.95 7.30
C GLY A 12 -6.22 18.25 8.53
N LEU A 13 -4.91 18.02 8.50
CA LEU A 13 -4.05 18.16 9.69
C LEU A 13 -3.38 19.56 9.80
N PRO A 14 -3.22 20.13 11.01
CA PRO A 14 -2.70 21.50 11.24
C PRO A 14 -1.17 21.65 11.08
N PHE A 15 -0.48 20.70 10.43
CA PHE A 15 0.95 20.80 10.15
C PHE A 15 1.24 20.83 8.64
N VAL A 16 2.02 21.86 8.27
CA VAL A 16 2.74 22.14 7.02
C VAL A 16 2.46 21.24 5.81
N TYR A 17 1.80 21.81 4.79
CA TYR A 17 1.78 21.28 3.42
C TYR A 17 3.20 21.26 2.85
N PHE A 18 3.75 20.08 2.59
CA PHE A 18 4.75 19.93 1.54
C PHE A 18 3.99 19.70 0.23
N GLU A 19 3.92 20.73 -0.61
CA GLU A 19 3.53 20.53 -2.01
C GLU A 19 4.69 19.81 -2.70
N ARG A 20 4.46 18.61 -3.26
CA ARG A 20 5.45 17.91 -4.08
C ARG A 20 5.78 18.79 -5.29
N GLN A 21 6.94 19.43 -5.29
CA GLN A 21 7.49 20.10 -6.46
C GLN A 21 8.47 19.16 -7.16
N GLY A 22 7.98 18.35 -8.09
CA GLY A 22 8.80 17.45 -8.94
C GLY A 22 8.17 16.07 -9.14
N ASP A 23 8.66 15.33 -10.13
CA ASP A 23 8.15 14.00 -10.50
C ASP A 23 8.91 12.85 -9.83
N ALA A 24 9.73 13.14 -8.80
CA ALA A 24 10.51 12.12 -8.09
C ALA A 24 9.63 11.26 -7.18
N ASP A 25 9.88 9.95 -7.16
CA ASP A 25 9.04 8.98 -6.47
C ASP A 25 9.06 9.14 -4.95
N ALA A 26 7.96 8.78 -4.29
CA ALA A 26 7.94 8.62 -2.85
C ALA A 26 8.47 7.21 -2.53
N VAL A 27 9.72 7.13 -2.09
CA VAL A 27 10.43 5.88 -1.83
C VAL A 27 10.55 5.64 -0.33
N ILE A 28 10.14 4.46 0.13
CA ILE A 28 10.41 3.99 1.50
C ILE A 28 11.15 2.66 1.45
N THR A 29 12.27 2.61 2.16
CA THR A 29 12.99 1.36 2.46
C THR A 29 12.69 0.97 3.90
N PHE A 30 12.35 -0.29 4.12
CA PHE A 30 12.15 -0.84 5.46
C PHE A 30 13.12 -1.99 5.72
N PRO A 31 13.62 -2.12 6.96
CA PRO A 31 14.70 -3.05 7.31
C PRO A 31 14.25 -4.52 7.31
N GLU A 32 15.23 -5.41 7.17
CA GLU A 32 15.15 -6.87 7.27
C GLU A 32 14.33 -7.44 8.47
N LYS A 33 13.85 -8.69 8.30
CA LYS A 33 13.04 -9.44 9.27
C LYS A 33 13.64 -10.83 9.58
N ASN A 34 13.31 -11.38 10.77
CA ASN A 34 13.70 -12.73 11.25
C ASN A 34 12.52 -13.74 11.44
N GLU A 35 11.34 -13.52 10.85
CA GLU A 35 10.19 -14.46 10.94
C GLU A 35 9.32 -14.43 9.67
N SER A 36 8.42 -15.41 9.45
CA SER A 36 7.40 -15.31 8.38
C SER A 36 6.23 -14.41 8.81
N GLY A 37 5.71 -13.60 7.88
CA GLY A 37 4.58 -12.69 8.08
C GLY A 37 3.39 -12.96 7.16
N VAL A 38 3.31 -14.14 6.54
CA VAL A 38 2.24 -14.43 5.57
C VAL A 38 0.87 -14.31 6.24
N GLY A 39 0.02 -13.44 5.69
CA GLY A 39 -1.34 -13.16 6.18
C GLY A 39 -1.40 -12.33 7.47
N ARG A 40 -0.25 -12.00 8.08
CA ARG A 40 -0.17 -11.23 9.33
C ARG A 40 0.99 -10.24 9.25
N PRO A 41 0.71 -8.92 9.32
CA PRO A 41 1.77 -7.93 9.37
C PRO A 41 2.72 -8.16 10.55
N VAL A 42 4.01 -8.07 10.24
CA VAL A 42 5.08 -8.04 11.22
C VAL A 42 5.99 -6.89 10.84
N ASP A 43 6.22 -5.98 11.78
CA ASP A 43 6.93 -4.71 11.60
C ASP A 43 6.51 -3.95 10.32
N PRO A 44 5.19 -3.77 10.06
CA PRO A 44 4.75 -3.12 8.84
C PRO A 44 5.11 -1.64 8.82
N LEU A 45 5.33 -1.14 7.61
CA LEU A 45 5.12 0.26 7.31
C LEU A 45 3.62 0.56 7.35
N VAL A 46 3.23 1.57 8.12
CA VAL A 46 1.82 1.91 8.35
C VAL A 46 1.52 3.33 7.88
N TYR A 47 0.50 3.46 7.05
CA TYR A 47 -0.09 4.73 6.64
C TYR A 47 -1.54 4.78 7.05
N THR A 48 -1.96 5.91 7.61
CA THR A 48 -3.35 6.16 7.95
C THR A 48 -3.80 7.48 7.34
N ILE A 49 -5.01 7.48 6.79
CA ILE A 49 -5.76 8.68 6.47
C ILE A 49 -7.05 8.65 7.28
N ASP A 50 -7.33 9.74 7.98
CA ASP A 50 -8.48 9.92 8.85
C ASP A 50 -9.45 10.97 8.30
N ASP A 51 -10.60 11.11 8.95
CA ASP A 51 -11.65 12.10 8.64
C ASP A 51 -12.17 11.99 7.19
N LEU A 52 -12.29 10.76 6.70
CA LEU A 52 -12.85 10.48 5.39
C LEU A 52 -14.37 10.57 5.43
N THR A 53 -14.95 11.23 4.42
CA THR A 53 -16.41 11.25 4.19
C THR A 53 -16.68 11.06 2.70
N GLY A 54 -17.62 10.19 2.36
CA GLY A 54 -17.97 9.93 0.97
C GLY A 54 -18.94 8.77 0.77
N THR A 55 -19.62 8.77 -0.38
CA THR A 55 -20.51 7.66 -0.76
C THR A 55 -19.71 6.57 -1.46
N TYR A 56 -19.91 5.32 -1.05
CA TYR A 56 -19.36 4.17 -1.75
C TYR A 56 -20.01 4.02 -3.13
N ASN A 57 -19.17 3.85 -4.15
CA ASN A 57 -19.58 3.87 -5.55
C ASN A 57 -19.49 2.51 -6.24
N SER A 58 -19.51 1.40 -5.49
CA SER A 58 -19.33 0.02 -5.99
C SER A 58 -17.94 -0.33 -6.55
N GLY A 59 -16.95 0.53 -6.36
CA GLY A 59 -15.55 0.23 -6.71
C GLY A 59 -14.91 -0.81 -5.78
N SER A 60 -13.76 -1.35 -6.18
CA SER A 60 -12.92 -2.19 -5.32
C SER A 60 -11.65 -1.45 -4.90
N THR A 61 -10.92 -2.03 -3.97
CA THR A 61 -9.58 -1.55 -3.62
C THR A 61 -8.62 -1.79 -4.77
N GLU A 62 -8.02 -0.72 -5.25
CA GLU A 62 -7.04 -0.73 -6.32
C GLU A 62 -5.74 -0.10 -5.82
N PHE A 63 -4.62 -0.74 -6.14
CA PHE A 63 -3.30 -0.20 -5.90
C PHE A 63 -2.31 -0.67 -6.96
N VAL A 64 -1.25 0.10 -7.07
CA VAL A 64 -0.03 -0.19 -7.82
C VAL A 64 1.14 0.27 -6.95
N LEU A 65 2.04 -0.66 -6.62
CA LEU A 65 3.27 -0.42 -5.90
C LEU A 65 4.44 -0.88 -6.76
N SER A 66 5.47 -0.04 -6.85
CA SER A 66 6.76 -0.45 -7.41
C SER A 66 7.61 -1.04 -6.30
N VAL A 67 8.07 -2.27 -6.51
CA VAL A 67 8.81 -3.07 -5.53
C VAL A 67 10.20 -3.35 -6.09
N ASP A 68 11.24 -3.11 -5.30
CA ASP A 68 12.61 -3.52 -5.62
C ASP A 68 13.19 -4.28 -4.40
N ALA A 69 13.49 -5.57 -4.59
CA ALA A 69 14.09 -6.44 -3.58
C ALA A 69 15.62 -6.53 -3.69
N GLY A 70 16.23 -5.76 -4.61
CA GLY A 70 17.65 -5.79 -4.90
C GLY A 70 18.11 -7.18 -5.32
N THR A 71 19.21 -7.66 -4.75
CA THR A 71 19.76 -9.00 -5.03
C THR A 71 19.38 -10.04 -3.98
N SER A 72 18.46 -9.70 -3.07
CA SER A 72 18.04 -10.58 -1.98
C SER A 72 17.10 -11.66 -2.50
N ILE A 73 17.39 -12.91 -2.16
CA ILE A 73 16.57 -14.04 -2.58
C ILE A 73 15.30 -14.16 -1.74
N ALA A 74 14.22 -14.61 -2.38
CA ALA A 74 12.98 -15.04 -1.73
C ALA A 74 12.28 -13.95 -0.88
N ASN A 75 12.44 -12.68 -1.27
CA ASN A 75 11.69 -11.57 -0.72
C ASN A 75 10.27 -11.54 -1.28
N GLY A 76 9.30 -11.12 -0.47
CA GLY A 76 7.95 -10.97 -0.96
C GLY A 76 7.10 -10.05 -0.10
N PRO A 77 6.87 -8.80 -0.54
CA PRO A 77 6.05 -7.90 0.22
C PRO A 77 4.58 -8.31 0.17
N GLN A 78 3.85 -7.99 1.22
CA GLN A 78 2.41 -8.19 1.32
C GLN A 78 1.76 -6.90 1.83
N MET A 79 0.52 -6.67 1.40
CA MET A 79 -0.24 -5.47 1.74
C MET A 79 -1.57 -5.82 2.39
N ARG A 80 -1.98 -4.99 3.34
CA ARG A 80 -3.30 -5.02 3.98
C ARG A 80 -3.90 -3.63 3.96
N VAL A 81 -5.19 -3.56 3.62
CA VAL A 81 -5.99 -2.35 3.75
C VAL A 81 -7.11 -2.60 4.73
N SER A 82 -7.26 -1.71 5.70
CA SER A 82 -8.29 -1.77 6.73
C SER A 82 -9.12 -0.48 6.70
N TYR A 83 -10.43 -0.62 6.75
CA TYR A 83 -11.41 0.45 6.63
C TYR A 83 -12.22 0.54 7.91
N ASP A 84 -12.26 1.72 8.50
CA ASP A 84 -13.19 2.12 9.56
C ASP A 84 -14.12 3.14 8.89
N PHE A 85 -15.35 2.75 8.56
CA PHE A 85 -16.22 3.59 7.74
C PHE A 85 -16.92 4.66 8.56
N ASP A 86 -17.24 4.39 9.84
CA ASP A 86 -18.02 5.27 10.71
C ASP A 86 -17.19 6.08 11.72
N GLY A 87 -15.88 5.84 11.77
CA GLY A 87 -14.93 6.57 12.61
C GLY A 87 -14.96 6.13 14.08
N ASP A 88 -15.47 4.94 14.39
CA ASP A 88 -15.52 4.44 15.75
C ASP A 88 -14.17 3.87 16.27
N GLY A 89 -13.17 3.77 15.39
CA GLY A 89 -11.84 3.25 15.67
C GLY A 89 -11.69 1.74 15.46
N SER A 90 -12.74 1.05 15.03
CA SER A 90 -12.76 -0.37 14.67
C SER A 90 -12.77 -0.53 13.16
N PHE A 91 -12.03 -1.51 12.64
CA PHE A 91 -12.06 -1.80 11.20
C PHE A 91 -13.23 -2.71 10.84
N ASP A 92 -14.18 -2.15 10.10
CA ASP A 92 -15.34 -2.81 9.51
C ASP A 92 -14.95 -3.77 8.40
N ARG A 93 -14.09 -3.31 7.48
CA ARG A 93 -13.57 -4.11 6.37
C ARG A 93 -12.06 -4.23 6.46
N VAL A 94 -11.56 -5.43 6.22
CA VAL A 94 -10.11 -5.70 6.16
C VAL A 94 -9.84 -6.61 4.98
N GLU A 95 -8.95 -6.17 4.10
CA GLU A 95 -8.48 -6.89 2.92
C GLU A 95 -6.99 -7.14 3.05
N THR A 96 -6.57 -8.40 3.03
CA THR A 96 -5.16 -8.79 2.95
C THR A 96 -4.91 -9.38 1.56
N PHE A 97 -4.03 -8.76 0.79
CA PHE A 97 -3.68 -9.22 -0.55
C PHE A 97 -2.65 -10.34 -0.46
N ALA A 98 -2.61 -11.22 -1.46
CA ALA A 98 -1.55 -12.22 -1.56
C ALA A 98 -0.19 -11.51 -1.68
N TYR A 99 0.84 -12.10 -1.06
CA TYR A 99 2.20 -11.55 -1.16
C TYR A 99 2.67 -11.60 -2.62
N PHE A 100 3.52 -10.65 -2.98
CA PHE A 100 4.15 -10.58 -4.29
C PHE A 100 5.53 -11.23 -4.22
N PRO A 101 5.81 -12.34 -4.93
CA PRO A 101 7.16 -12.90 -4.96
C PRO A 101 8.07 -12.02 -5.83
N ALA A 102 8.93 -11.22 -5.21
CA ALA A 102 9.84 -10.32 -5.93
C ALA A 102 11.04 -11.09 -6.51
N ASP A 103 11.48 -10.68 -7.70
CA ASP A 103 12.70 -11.17 -8.33
C ASP A 103 13.93 -10.69 -7.55
N SER A 104 14.91 -11.58 -7.42
CA SER A 104 16.21 -11.26 -6.80
C SER A 104 17.16 -10.58 -7.79
N ALA A 105 16.69 -9.53 -8.44
CA ALA A 105 17.45 -8.72 -9.38
C ALA A 105 17.12 -7.23 -9.16
N ASN A 106 18.12 -6.37 -9.36
CA ASN A 106 17.87 -4.92 -9.30
C ASN A 106 16.87 -4.51 -10.40
N GLY A 107 15.92 -3.66 -10.05
CA GLY A 107 14.85 -3.22 -10.93
C GLY A 107 13.52 -3.19 -10.19
N SER A 108 12.60 -2.32 -10.62
CA SER A 108 11.28 -2.22 -10.01
C SER A 108 10.25 -3.10 -10.70
N GLU A 109 9.58 -3.93 -9.91
CA GLU A 109 8.49 -4.80 -10.33
C GLU A 109 7.14 -4.27 -9.84
N GLY A 110 6.06 -4.57 -10.57
CA GLY A 110 4.72 -4.08 -10.29
C GLY A 110 3.93 -5.01 -9.36
N TYR A 111 3.80 -4.64 -8.09
CA TYR A 111 2.85 -5.27 -7.18
C TYR A 111 1.50 -4.55 -7.24
N THR A 112 0.45 -5.25 -7.64
CA THR A 112 -0.90 -4.68 -7.78
C THR A 112 -1.96 -5.50 -7.08
N HIS A 113 -3.14 -4.91 -6.91
CA HIS A 113 -4.34 -5.58 -6.43
C HIS A 113 -4.71 -6.85 -7.24
N LEU A 114 -4.26 -6.96 -8.50
CA LEU A 114 -4.48 -8.15 -9.34
C LEU A 114 -3.74 -9.40 -8.87
N GLN A 115 -2.79 -9.26 -7.93
CA GLN A 115 -2.20 -10.40 -7.22
C GLN A 115 -3.28 -11.20 -6.45
N GLY A 116 -4.43 -10.57 -6.18
CA GLY A 116 -5.60 -11.18 -5.55
C GLY A 116 -5.58 -11.07 -4.03
N LEU A 117 -6.73 -11.38 -3.43
CA LEU A 117 -6.90 -11.41 -1.98
C LEU A 117 -6.39 -12.75 -1.41
N ASP A 118 -5.59 -12.68 -0.36
CA ASP A 118 -5.28 -13.80 0.53
C ASP A 118 -6.44 -14.01 1.53
N SER A 119 -6.99 -12.91 2.05
CA SER A 119 -8.20 -12.94 2.89
C SER A 119 -8.95 -11.62 2.86
N GLU A 120 -10.26 -11.67 3.11
CA GLU A 120 -11.09 -10.50 3.33
C GLU A 120 -12.16 -10.75 4.40
N ARG A 121 -12.63 -9.67 5.03
CA ARG A 121 -13.82 -9.67 5.90
C ARG A 121 -14.53 -8.32 5.81
N GLY A 122 -15.83 -8.34 6.09
CA GLY A 122 -16.67 -7.14 6.07
C GLY A 122 -17.07 -6.71 4.66
N ASP A 123 -18.03 -5.81 4.57
CA ASP A 123 -18.53 -5.25 3.31
C ASP A 123 -18.06 -3.80 3.17
N PHE A 124 -18.02 -3.27 1.95
CA PHE A 124 -17.80 -1.84 1.73
C PHE A 124 -19.03 -1.03 2.15
N ASP A 125 -18.81 0.13 2.76
CA ASP A 125 -19.86 1.11 3.11
C ASP A 125 -19.39 2.55 2.84
N ASN A 126 -20.30 3.50 3.05
CA ASN A 126 -20.02 4.92 2.97
C ASN A 126 -19.10 5.36 4.12
N PHE A 127 -18.20 6.29 3.82
CA PHE A 127 -17.41 6.95 4.85
C PHE A 127 -18.21 8.08 5.52
N ALA A 128 -18.19 8.11 6.84
CA ALA A 128 -18.80 9.13 7.69
C ALA A 128 -17.86 9.54 8.83
N GLY A 129 -16.79 10.27 8.49
CA GLY A 129 -15.72 10.62 9.44
C GLY A 129 -14.76 9.47 9.74
N GLY A 130 -14.70 8.48 8.85
CA GLY A 130 -13.94 7.25 9.02
C GLY A 130 -12.45 7.37 8.65
N SER A 131 -11.75 6.23 8.62
CA SER A 131 -10.34 6.13 8.30
C SER A 131 -10.00 4.94 7.40
N ILE A 132 -8.87 5.05 6.70
CA ILE A 132 -8.22 3.93 6.00
C ILE A 132 -6.83 3.77 6.56
N ARG A 133 -6.46 2.53 6.87
CA ARG A 133 -5.09 2.14 7.21
C ARG A 133 -4.52 1.17 6.18
N VAL A 134 -3.36 1.53 5.64
CA VAL A 134 -2.56 0.67 4.76
C VAL A 134 -1.35 0.17 5.54
N GLU A 135 -1.13 -1.14 5.51
CA GLU A 135 0.02 -1.81 6.12
C GLU A 135 0.77 -2.57 5.03
N ILE A 136 2.08 -2.34 4.90
CA ILE A 136 2.96 -3.02 3.94
C ILE A 136 4.12 -3.63 4.72
N TRP A 137 4.42 -4.89 4.49
CA TRP A 137 5.51 -5.59 5.18
C TRP A 137 6.17 -6.62 4.27
N ASN A 138 7.40 -7.02 4.58
CA ASN A 138 8.02 -8.17 3.94
C ASN A 138 7.47 -9.47 4.56
N ALA A 139 6.63 -10.21 3.83
CA ALA A 139 5.97 -11.41 4.35
C ALA A 139 6.87 -12.65 4.35
N ILE A 140 7.80 -12.72 3.40
CA ILE A 140 8.80 -13.78 3.26
C ILE A 140 10.15 -13.18 2.88
N GLY A 141 11.23 -13.89 3.19
CA GLY A 141 12.57 -13.39 2.94
C GLY A 141 13.06 -12.46 4.04
N GLU A 142 14.38 -12.27 4.06
CA GLU A 142 15.09 -11.53 5.11
C GLU A 142 15.85 -10.34 4.52
N GLY A 143 15.75 -10.07 3.23
CA GLY A 143 16.41 -8.92 2.62
C GLY A 143 15.59 -7.64 2.71
N ASP A 144 16.26 -6.49 2.62
CA ASP A 144 15.59 -5.20 2.49
C ASP A 144 14.71 -5.17 1.22
N ILE A 145 13.58 -4.45 1.32
CA ILE A 145 12.71 -4.14 0.19
C ILE A 145 12.50 -2.64 0.14
N THR A 146 12.52 -2.12 -1.07
CA THR A 146 12.10 -0.74 -1.37
C THR A 146 10.73 -0.77 -2.02
N VAL A 147 9.82 0.06 -1.50
CA VAL A 147 8.50 0.28 -2.08
C VAL A 147 8.35 1.74 -2.47
N ALA A 148 7.81 1.97 -3.66
CA ALA A 148 7.53 3.30 -4.16
C ALA A 148 6.10 3.41 -4.72
N THR A 149 5.52 4.60 -4.55
CA THR A 149 4.30 5.02 -5.22
C THR A 149 4.66 6.05 -6.28
N ASP A 150 4.05 5.95 -7.47
CA ASP A 150 4.29 6.78 -8.67
C ASP A 150 5.49 6.43 -9.56
N THR A 151 6.37 5.49 -9.18
CA THR A 151 7.32 4.90 -10.13
C THR A 151 6.54 3.98 -11.07
N PRO A 152 6.62 4.13 -12.41
CA PRO A 152 6.18 3.07 -13.30
C PRO A 152 7.03 1.82 -13.00
N ALA A 153 6.41 0.69 -12.68
CA ALA A 153 7.14 -0.57 -12.74
C ALA A 153 7.74 -0.71 -14.15
N ASP A 154 8.97 -1.24 -14.28
CA ASP A 154 9.65 -1.33 -15.58
C ASP A 154 8.88 -2.22 -16.57
N ASP A 155 7.88 -2.98 -16.09
CA ASP A 155 6.88 -3.65 -16.91
C ASP A 155 5.58 -2.85 -17.02
N GLN A 156 5.42 -2.29 -18.22
CA GLN A 156 4.18 -1.91 -18.91
C GLN A 156 2.90 -2.47 -18.24
N PHE A 157 2.14 -1.64 -17.54
CA PHE A 157 0.77 -1.97 -17.14
C PHE A 157 -0.13 -2.06 -18.39
N PRO A 158 -0.68 -3.23 -18.77
CA PRO A 158 -1.86 -3.23 -19.62
C PRO A 158 -3.06 -2.83 -18.76
N LEU A 159 -3.78 -1.80 -19.23
CA LEU A 159 -5.09 -1.38 -18.73
C LEU A 159 -6.14 -2.48 -18.92
#